data_AF-A0A2S0JKV4-F1
#
_entry.id   AF-A0A2S0JKV4-F1
#
_cell.length_a   1.000
_cell.length_b   1.000
_cell.length_c   1.000
_cell.angle_alpha   90.00
_cell.angle_beta   90.00
_cell.angle_gamma   90.00
#
_symmetry.space_group_name_H-M   'P 1'
#
loop_
_entity.id
_entity.type
_entity.pdbx_description
1 polymer ?
#
loop_
_entity_poly.entity_id
_entity_poly.type
_entity_poly.pdbx_seq_one_letter_code
_entity_poly.pdbx_strand_id
1 'polypeptide(L)'
;MNSYTGGGRMNWNNNQRVADSVDHTASQITLACDMISNAGINFEGIQQELLMLANQPNPPEPSQLISLANRIQTTKRQVDDSVQKVKEFARNIDAKTDEIQKRGGW
;
A
#
# COMPACT_ATOMS: atom_id res chain seq x y z
N MET A 1 -43.59 15.99 30.65
CA MET A 1 -42.15 15.70 30.81
C MET A 1 -41.67 15.08 29.52
N ASN A 2 -40.96 15.84 28.70
CA ASN A 2 -40.48 15.43 27.38
C ASN A 2 -39.09 14.80 27.52
N SER A 3 -38.97 13.51 27.27
CA SER A 3 -37.70 12.77 27.23
C SER A 3 -37.30 12.50 25.76
N TYR A 4 -36.84 13.54 25.07
CA TYR A 4 -36.14 13.41 23.77
C TYR A 4 -34.63 13.32 24.00
N THR A 5 -34.16 12.23 24.62
CA THR A 5 -32.72 11.97 24.81
C THR A 5 -32.33 10.56 24.36
N GLY A 6 -32.95 10.07 23.29
CA GLY A 6 -32.65 8.74 22.71
C GLY A 6 -31.90 8.76 21.37
N GLY A 7 -31.95 9.84 20.60
CA GLY A 7 -31.47 9.84 19.21
C GLY A 7 -29.99 10.21 18.99
N GLY A 8 -29.38 10.96 19.90
CA GLY A 8 -28.02 11.50 19.71
C GLY A 8 -26.89 10.49 19.91
N ARG A 9 -27.04 9.54 20.85
CA ARG A 9 -25.98 8.57 21.18
C ARG A 9 -25.78 7.48 20.13
N MET A 10 -26.85 7.09 19.42
CA MET A 10 -26.74 6.08 18.35
C MET A 10 -26.07 6.66 17.08
N ASN A 11 -26.33 7.92 16.77
CA ASN A 11 -25.78 8.59 15.60
C ASN A 11 -24.27 8.89 15.78
N TRP A 12 -23.86 9.33 16.98
CA TRP A 12 -22.45 9.57 17.31
C TRP A 12 -21.59 8.30 17.24
N ASN A 13 -22.10 7.18 17.78
CA ASN A 13 -21.40 5.88 17.70
C ASN A 13 -21.29 5.32 16.28
N ASN A 14 -22.25 5.62 15.39
CA ASN A 14 -22.15 5.24 13.98
C ASN A 14 -21.12 6.08 13.22
N ASN A 15 -21.09 7.39 13.43
CA ASN A 15 -20.10 8.27 12.81
C ASN A 15 -18.67 7.94 13.28
N GLN A 16 -18.49 7.61 14.56
CA GLN A 16 -17.18 7.19 15.09
C GLN A 16 -16.68 5.92 14.39
N ARG A 17 -17.52 4.90 14.24
CA ARG A 17 -17.15 3.64 13.57
C ARG A 17 -16.84 3.82 12.09
N VAL A 18 -17.57 4.72 11.42
CA VAL A 18 -17.28 5.08 10.02
C VAL A 18 -15.92 5.77 9.93
N ALA A 19 -15.64 6.74 10.81
CA ALA A 19 -14.35 7.43 10.85
C ALA A 19 -13.19 6.46 11.12
N ASP A 20 -13.33 5.56 12.10
CA ASP A 20 -12.31 4.54 12.41
C ASP A 20 -12.07 3.60 11.22
N SER A 21 -13.12 3.26 10.47
CA SER A 21 -13.00 2.40 9.28
C SER A 21 -12.26 3.10 8.14
N VAL A 22 -12.57 4.37 7.90
CA VAL A 22 -11.90 5.21 6.90
C VAL A 22 -10.43 5.43 7.26
N ASP A 23 -10.12 5.72 8.53
CA ASP A 23 -8.75 5.93 9.00
C ASP A 23 -7.89 4.66 8.86
N HIS A 24 -8.46 3.50 9.21
CA HIS A 24 -7.79 2.22 9.00
C HIS A 24 -7.51 1.94 7.52
N THR A 25 -8.47 2.21 6.66
CA THR A 25 -8.33 2.12 5.21
C THR A 25 -7.23 3.05 4.68
N ALA A 26 -7.20 4.30 5.15
CA ALA A 26 -6.18 5.27 4.74
C ALA A 26 -4.78 4.79 5.15
N SER A 27 -4.64 4.28 6.37
CA SER A 27 -3.39 3.70 6.88
C SER A 27 -2.90 2.52 6.03
N GLN A 28 -3.80 1.65 5.57
CA GLN A 28 -3.46 0.52 4.70
C GLN A 28 -2.98 0.98 3.31
N ILE A 29 -3.63 2.00 2.73
CA ILE A 29 -3.19 2.59 1.46
C ILE A 29 -1.79 3.21 1.62
N THR A 30 -1.57 4.00 2.67
CA THR A 30 -0.26 4.62 2.94
C THR A 30 0.84 3.57 3.03
N LEU A 31 0.61 2.49 3.79
CA LEU A 31 1.57 1.38 3.87
C LEU A 31 1.89 0.79 2.50
N ALA A 32 0.87 0.62 1.65
CA ALA A 32 1.06 0.07 0.32
C ALA A 32 1.87 1.02 -0.59
N CYS A 33 1.60 2.32 -0.51
CA CYS A 33 2.37 3.37 -1.19
C CYS A 33 3.83 3.41 -0.72
N ASP A 34 4.09 3.23 0.58
CA ASP A 34 5.45 3.17 1.13
C ASP A 34 6.21 1.95 0.61
N MET A 35 5.54 0.79 0.54
CA MET A 35 6.15 -0.42 -0.04
C MET A 35 6.55 -0.21 -1.50
N ILE A 36 5.70 0.41 -2.31
CA ILE A 36 6.00 0.74 -3.72
C ILE A 36 7.15 1.75 -3.81
N SER A 37 7.13 2.79 -2.99
CA SER A 37 8.18 3.82 -2.97
C SER A 37 9.55 3.23 -2.63
N ASN A 38 9.62 2.35 -1.62
CA ASN A 38 10.84 1.64 -1.25
C ASN A 38 11.36 0.73 -2.36
N ALA A 39 10.47 0.06 -3.09
CA ALA A 39 10.87 -0.73 -4.25
C ALA A 39 11.44 0.15 -5.38
N GLY A 40 10.89 1.36 -5.58
CA GLY A 40 11.44 2.36 -6.50
C GLY A 40 12.86 2.79 -6.13
N ILE A 41 13.13 3.10 -4.87
CA ILE A 41 14.47 3.45 -4.36
C ILE A 41 15.47 2.32 -4.63
N ASN A 42 15.07 1.06 -4.39
CA ASN A 42 15.91 -0.09 -4.68
C ASN A 42 16.25 -0.23 -6.17
N PHE A 43 15.27 0.02 -7.05
CA PHE A 43 15.50 0.02 -8.50
C PHE A 43 16.48 1.11 -8.93
N GLU A 44 16.36 2.32 -8.38
CA GLU A 44 17.28 3.42 -8.66
C GLU A 44 18.72 3.09 -8.23
N GLY A 45 18.89 2.48 -7.06
CA GLY A 45 20.20 2.00 -6.61
C GLY A 45 20.81 0.95 -7.55
N ILE A 46 20.01 0.00 -8.04
CA ILE A 46 20.45 -0.99 -9.04
C ILE A 46 20.84 -0.31 -10.36
N GLN A 47 20.07 0.69 -10.80
CA GLN A 47 20.34 1.44 -12.01
C GLN A 47 21.67 2.20 -11.93
N GLN A 48 21.94 2.88 -10.81
CA GLN A 48 23.20 3.59 -10.61
C GLN A 48 24.40 2.63 -10.66
N GLU A 49 24.28 1.46 -10.04
CA GLU A 49 25.33 0.44 -10.09
C GLU A 49 25.55 -0.11 -11.49
N LEU A 50 24.48 -0.36 -12.27
CA LEU A 50 24.59 -0.75 -13.67
C LEU A 50 25.29 0.33 -14.51
N LEU A 51 24.97 1.61 -14.30
CA LEU A 51 25.64 2.72 -14.97
C LEU A 51 27.12 2.79 -14.58
N MET A 52 27.46 2.54 -13.31
CA MET A 52 28.85 2.49 -12.88
C MET A 52 29.61 1.35 -13.57
N LEU A 53 29.04 0.14 -13.61
CA LEU A 53 29.65 -1.01 -14.26
C LEU A 53 29.79 -0.81 -15.78
N ALA A 54 28.80 -0.20 -16.43
CA ALA A 54 28.84 0.09 -17.86
C ALA A 54 29.95 1.08 -18.25
N ASN A 55 30.38 1.94 -17.32
CA ASN A 55 31.47 2.91 -17.52
C ASN A 55 32.83 2.37 -17.10
N GLN A 56 32.94 1.12 -16.63
CA GLN A 56 34.23 0.56 -16.27
C GLN A 56 35.06 0.20 -17.53
N PRO A 57 36.40 0.35 -17.47
CA PRO A 57 37.27 0.03 -18.61
C PRO A 57 37.26 -1.45 -18.98
N ASN A 58 37.00 -2.31 -17.99
CA ASN A 58 36.91 -3.75 -18.13
C ASN A 58 35.46 -4.19 -17.92
N PRO A 59 35.00 -5.24 -18.63
CA PRO A 59 33.67 -5.75 -18.45
C PRO A 59 33.44 -6.26 -17.02
N PRO A 60 32.23 -6.12 -16.47
CA PRO A 60 31.89 -6.67 -15.17
C PRO A 60 32.00 -8.20 -15.15
N GLU A 61 32.44 -8.73 -14.03
CA GLU A 61 32.54 -10.16 -13.80
C GLU A 61 31.14 -10.81 -13.80
N PRO A 62 30.98 -12.06 -14.29
CA PRO A 62 29.68 -12.73 -14.30
C PRO A 62 29.00 -12.79 -12.92
N SER A 63 29.78 -12.90 -11.84
CA SER A 63 29.28 -12.90 -10.46
C SER A 63 28.59 -11.59 -10.08
N GLN A 64 29.09 -10.45 -10.56
CA GLN A 64 28.48 -9.13 -10.35
C GLN A 64 27.13 -9.03 -11.08
N LEU A 65 27.08 -9.51 -12.33
CA LEU A 65 25.85 -9.54 -13.12
C LEU A 65 24.78 -10.45 -12.50
N ILE A 66 25.17 -11.62 -12.00
CA ILE A 66 24.27 -12.55 -11.29
C ILE A 66 23.74 -11.91 -10.00
N SER A 67 24.59 -11.21 -9.24
CA SER A 67 24.18 -10.49 -8.03
C SER A 67 23.12 -9.41 -8.35
N LEU A 68 23.35 -8.61 -9.39
CA LEU A 68 22.39 -7.61 -9.87
C LEU A 68 21.08 -8.25 -10.33
N ALA A 69 21.14 -9.34 -11.09
CA ALA A 69 19.95 -10.06 -11.54
C ALA A 69 19.11 -10.58 -10.37
N ASN A 70 19.74 -11.14 -9.34
CA ASN A 70 19.05 -11.61 -8.14
C ASN A 70 18.38 -10.46 -7.36
N ARG A 71 19.05 -9.30 -7.29
CA ARG A 71 18.47 -8.09 -6.67
C ARG A 71 17.29 -7.57 -7.47
N ILE A 72 17.40 -7.48 -8.80
CA ILE A 72 16.28 -7.11 -9.68
C ILE A 72 15.10 -8.05 -9.47
N GLN A 73 15.34 -9.36 -9.42
CA GLN A 73 14.28 -10.35 -9.19
C GLN A 73 13.61 -10.14 -7.83
N THR A 74 14.40 -9.85 -6.79
CA THR A 74 13.89 -9.61 -5.44
C THR A 74 13.06 -8.33 -5.39
N THR A 75 13.55 -7.23 -5.95
CA THR A 75 12.81 -5.97 -6.05
C THR A 75 11.53 -6.13 -6.87
N LYS A 76 11.56 -6.88 -7.97
CA LYS A 76 10.35 -7.22 -8.74
C LYS A 76 9.31 -7.93 -7.88
N ARG A 77 9.71 -8.95 -7.11
CA ARG A 77 8.78 -9.65 -6.20
C ARG A 77 8.17 -8.71 -5.17
N GLN A 78 8.98 -7.79 -4.60
CA GLN A 78 8.48 -6.77 -3.67
C GLN A 78 7.42 -5.86 -4.33
N VAL A 79 7.64 -5.43 -5.58
CA VAL A 79 6.64 -4.67 -6.34
C VAL A 79 5.38 -5.49 -6.55
N ASP A 80 5.51 -6.73 -7.04
CA ASP A 80 4.37 -7.61 -7.30
C ASP A 80 3.53 -7.84 -6.02
N ASP A 81 4.19 -8.10 -4.88
CA ASP A 81 3.54 -8.26 -3.58
C ASP A 81 2.84 -6.97 -3.12
N SER A 82 3.48 -5.82 -3.32
CA SER A 82 2.89 -4.51 -2.99
C SER A 82 1.64 -4.25 -3.83
N VAL A 83 1.68 -4.55 -5.13
CA VAL A 83 0.54 -4.41 -6.03
C VAL A 83 -0.60 -5.35 -5.63
N GLN A 84 -0.30 -6.59 -5.23
CA GLN A 84 -1.33 -7.52 -4.72
C GLN A 84 -1.98 -6.98 -3.45
N LYS A 85 -1.19 -6.45 -2.51
CA LYS A 85 -1.73 -5.81 -1.29
C LYS A 85 -2.59 -4.59 -1.62
N VAL A 86 -2.18 -3.73 -2.54
CA VAL A 86 -3.01 -2.59 -3.01
C VAL A 86 -4.36 -3.09 -3.52
N LYS A 87 -4.38 -4.15 -4.33
CA LYS A 87 -5.63 -4.74 -4.86
C LYS A 87 -6.50 -5.33 -3.74
N GLU A 88 -5.89 -6.00 -2.77
CA GLU A 88 -6.59 -6.53 -1.61
C GLU A 88 -7.21 -5.40 -0.77
N PHE A 89 -6.44 -4.34 -0.50
CA PHE A 89 -6.94 -3.15 0.19
C PHE A 89 -8.06 -2.49 -0.59
N ALA A 90 -7.95 -2.34 -1.91
CA ALA A 90 -9.03 -1.79 -2.74
C ALA A 90 -10.33 -2.60 -2.60
N ARG A 91 -10.26 -3.94 -2.57
CA ARG A 91 -11.44 -4.80 -2.33
C ARG A 91 -12.00 -4.64 -0.92
N ASN A 92 -11.13 -4.53 0.09
CA ASN A 92 -11.56 -4.32 1.47
C ASN A 92 -12.25 -2.96 1.65
N ILE A 93 -11.79 -1.93 0.94
CA ILE A 93 -12.41 -0.60 0.90
C ILE A 93 -13.79 -0.68 0.28
N ASP A 94 -13.93 -1.36 -0.86
CA ASP A 94 -15.19 -1.55 -1.56
C ASP A 94 -16.22 -2.23 -0.64
N ALA A 95 -15.84 -3.36 -0.03
CA ALA A 95 -16.69 -4.09 0.91
C ALA A 95 -17.09 -3.24 2.15
N LYS A 96 -16.14 -2.49 2.73
CA LYS A 96 -16.42 -1.58 3.86
C LYS A 96 -17.33 -0.42 3.46
N THR A 97 -17.16 0.11 2.25
CA THR A 97 -17.99 1.19 1.72
C THR A 97 -19.42 0.69 1.52
N ASP A 98 -19.60 -0.51 0.96
CA ASP A 98 -20.91 -1.18 0.85
C ASP A 98 -21.59 -1.37 2.21
N GLU A 99 -20.85 -1.80 3.24
CA GLU A 99 -21.37 -1.95 4.60
C GLU A 99 -21.85 -0.60 5.18
N ILE A 100 -21.10 0.47 4.94
CA ILE A 100 -21.45 1.82 5.37
C ILE A 100 -22.69 2.32 4.63
N GLN A 101 -22.75 2.13 3.30
CA GLN A 101 -23.87 2.54 2.46
C GLN A 101 -25.16 1.80 2.80
N LYS A 102 -25.11 0.47 3.00
CA LYS A 102 -26.27 -0.32 3.44
C LYS A 102 -26.82 0.13 4.80
N ARG A 103 -25.99 0.74 5.66
CA ARG A 103 -26.44 1.35 6.93
C ARG A 103 -26.94 2.79 6.79
N GLY A 104 -26.51 3.52 5.76
CA GLY A 104 -26.94 4.87 5.44
C GLY A 104 -28.26 4.95 4.67
N GLY A 105 -28.67 3.85 4.02
CA GLY A 105 -30.00 3.69 3.43
C GLY A 105 -31.05 3.42 4.51
N TRP A 106 -31.62 4.49 5.06
CA TRP A 106 -32.97 4.48 5.63
C TRP A 106 -34.00 4.59 4.50
#